data_AF-A0A4V3DKQ4-F1
#
_entry.id   AF-A0A4V3DKQ4-F1
#
_cell.length_a   1.000
_cell.length_b   1.000
_cell.length_c   1.000
_cell.angle_alpha   90.00
_cell.angle_beta   90.00
_cell.angle_gamma   90.00
#
_symmetry.space_group_name_H-M   'P 1'
#
loop_
_entity.id
_entity.type
_entity.pdbx_description
1 polymer ?
#
loop_
_entity_poly.entity_id
_entity_poly.type
_entity_poly.pdbx_seq_one_letter_code
_entity_poly.pdbx_strand_id
1 'polypeptide(L)'
;MQSRSNASMRPNPGFRWHAVAAIAAVLSLLAAGLFAATVPAEKLLPPPPAASFEAEHAGVVPAGFDRRKQVIDESLAAGKAVGWAGRYYYGDRFASNVYLSLAPGAGLVVTETGCLGLYAANHGSLVDGTDGVLRISYAVPASPQGGSFPGELMPLSWGRRQYLIPPDQLAAFATAINHGKEPRDGDGGGSFLLRVGDEYQPVSGLPSLPTSMLALLRREPVEVEIASVEVRRRSKPGDICVSNYWVRVVPTAAAVPPLFVGEVLLPIDGNDRATVIASQGQSAEAEIVVFQCNDRFAPKLGMRLTTGAYNEGRGAGR
;
A
#
# COMPACT_ATOMS: atom_id res chain seq x y z
N MET A 1 -14.11 -18.49 -44.29
CA MET A 1 -15.47 -17.91 -44.33
C MET A 1 -16.47 -18.98 -43.89
N GLN A 2 -16.80 -19.02 -42.60
CA GLN A 2 -17.92 -19.80 -42.07
C GLN A 2 -18.67 -18.90 -41.08
N SER A 3 -19.87 -18.51 -41.49
CA SER A 3 -20.82 -17.69 -40.75
C SER A 3 -21.39 -18.53 -39.60
N ARG A 4 -21.18 -18.11 -38.34
CA ARG A 4 -21.87 -18.67 -37.18
C ARG A 4 -23.08 -17.79 -36.88
N SER A 5 -24.26 -18.41 -36.92
CA SER A 5 -25.56 -17.79 -36.66
C SER A 5 -25.73 -17.43 -35.19
N ASN A 6 -26.17 -16.20 -34.92
CA ASN A 6 -26.62 -15.76 -33.60
C ASN A 6 -27.92 -16.47 -33.20
N ALA A 7 -27.86 -17.26 -32.12
CA ALA A 7 -29.03 -17.82 -31.47
C ALA A 7 -29.73 -16.73 -30.64
N SER A 8 -30.96 -16.40 -31.04
CA SER A 8 -31.90 -15.55 -30.31
C SER A 8 -32.38 -16.28 -29.05
N MET A 9 -32.00 -15.77 -27.87
CA MET A 9 -32.63 -16.16 -26.60
C MET A 9 -34.03 -15.56 -26.53
N ARG A 10 -35.06 -16.42 -26.50
CA ARG A 10 -36.42 -16.03 -26.14
C ARG A 10 -36.57 -15.99 -24.61
N PRO A 11 -37.23 -14.98 -24.03
CA PRO A 11 -37.50 -14.93 -22.60
C PRO A 11 -38.56 -15.97 -22.19
N ASN A 12 -38.34 -16.54 -21.00
CA ASN A 12 -39.13 -17.60 -20.38
C ASN A 12 -40.43 -17.01 -19.78
N PRO A 13 -41.65 -17.35 -20.26
CA PRO A 13 -42.90 -16.72 -19.84
C PRO A 13 -43.51 -17.40 -18.60
N GLY A 14 -42.73 -17.52 -17.52
CA GLY A 14 -43.10 -18.33 -16.36
C GLY A 14 -42.94 -17.69 -14.97
N PHE A 15 -42.46 -16.45 -14.87
CA PHE A 15 -42.18 -15.83 -13.56
C PHE A 15 -43.37 -15.03 -13.03
N ARG A 16 -44.15 -15.65 -12.13
CA ARG A 16 -45.34 -15.06 -11.49
C ARG A 16 -44.93 -14.11 -10.37
N TRP A 17 -45.21 -12.81 -10.55
CA TRP A 17 -44.86 -11.70 -9.64
C TRP A 17 -45.76 -11.54 -8.39
N HIS A 18 -46.59 -12.51 -8.04
CA HIS A 18 -47.57 -12.35 -6.94
C HIS A 18 -47.06 -12.73 -5.54
N ALA A 19 -45.81 -13.15 -5.38
CA ALA A 19 -45.27 -13.58 -4.08
C ALA A 19 -44.39 -12.54 -3.35
N VAL A 20 -44.08 -11.38 -3.97
CA VAL A 20 -43.18 -10.38 -3.35
C VAL A 20 -43.95 -9.31 -2.53
N ALA A 21 -45.26 -9.14 -2.76
CA ALA A 21 -46.05 -8.15 -2.03
C ALA A 21 -46.47 -8.56 -0.61
N ALA A 22 -46.41 -9.85 -0.26
CA ALA A 22 -46.88 -10.33 1.05
C ALA A 22 -45.79 -10.35 2.15
N ILE A 23 -44.49 -10.33 1.78
CA ILE A 23 -43.38 -10.35 2.75
C ILE A 23 -43.01 -8.93 3.23
N ALA A 24 -43.32 -7.89 2.44
CA ALA A 24 -43.04 -6.50 2.82
C ALA A 24 -43.96 -5.94 3.93
N ALA A 25 -45.14 -6.52 4.15
CA ALA A 25 -46.08 -6.03 5.16
C ALA A 25 -45.83 -6.58 6.58
N VAL A 26 -45.14 -7.72 6.72
CA VAL A 26 -44.90 -8.36 8.03
C VAL A 26 -43.60 -7.85 8.69
N LEU A 27 -42.64 -7.33 7.91
CA LEU A 27 -41.41 -6.75 8.45
C LEU A 27 -41.56 -5.29 8.95
N SER A 28 -42.64 -4.59 8.58
CA SER A 28 -42.89 -3.22 9.07
C SER A 28 -43.55 -3.17 10.46
N LEU A 29 -44.05 -4.29 11.00
CA LEU A 29 -44.73 -4.35 12.29
C LEU A 29 -43.86 -4.88 13.45
N LEU A 30 -42.62 -5.31 13.18
CA LEU A 30 -41.66 -5.72 14.22
C LEU A 30 -40.60 -4.65 14.54
N ALA A 31 -40.60 -3.51 13.84
CA ALA A 31 -39.65 -2.41 14.05
C ALA A 31 -40.10 -1.39 15.13
N ALA A 32 -41.28 -1.54 15.74
CA ALA A 32 -41.82 -0.57 16.68
C ALA A 32 -41.73 -0.98 18.17
N GLY A 33 -41.14 -2.15 18.48
CA GLY A 33 -41.36 -2.81 19.78
C GLY A 33 -40.14 -3.09 20.66
N LEU A 34 -38.92 -2.71 20.28
CA LEU A 34 -37.72 -3.12 21.03
C LEU A 34 -36.77 -1.97 21.34
N PHE A 35 -36.59 -1.73 22.65
CA PHE A 35 -35.51 -1.00 23.32
C PHE A 35 -35.53 0.54 23.33
N ALA A 36 -36.55 1.12 23.98
CA ALA A 36 -36.34 2.31 24.80
C ALA A 36 -35.82 1.89 26.19
N ALA A 37 -34.59 1.37 26.26
CA ALA A 37 -33.88 1.33 27.54
C ALA A 37 -33.36 2.75 27.79
N THR A 38 -34.09 3.51 28.61
CA THR A 38 -33.62 4.80 29.12
C THR A 38 -32.38 4.55 29.96
N VAL A 39 -31.20 4.79 29.38
CA VAL A 39 -29.97 4.88 30.17
C VAL A 39 -30.16 6.09 31.09
N PRO A 40 -30.12 5.92 32.42
CA PRO A 40 -30.23 7.04 33.33
C PRO A 40 -29.11 8.04 33.03
N ALA A 41 -29.49 9.29 32.74
CA ALA A 41 -28.61 10.38 32.34
C ALA A 41 -27.55 10.76 33.39
N GLU A 42 -27.55 10.11 34.55
CA GLU A 42 -26.79 10.46 35.75
C GLU A 42 -25.39 9.79 35.79
N LYS A 43 -24.99 9.05 34.75
CA LYS A 43 -23.63 8.46 34.63
C LYS A 43 -22.94 8.73 33.30
N LEU A 44 -23.38 9.74 32.55
CA LEU A 44 -22.57 10.26 31.46
C LEU A 44 -21.49 11.14 32.08
N LEU A 45 -20.27 10.61 32.15
CA LEU A 45 -19.09 11.41 32.41
C LEU A 45 -19.15 12.65 31.50
N PRO A 46 -18.86 13.86 32.02
CA PRO A 46 -18.83 15.03 31.17
C PRO A 46 -17.91 14.74 29.98
N PRO A 47 -18.28 15.15 28.75
CA PRO A 47 -17.39 15.01 27.62
C PRO A 47 -16.05 15.63 28.02
N PRO A 48 -14.92 14.95 27.79
CA PRO A 48 -13.62 15.54 28.06
C PRO A 48 -13.57 16.91 27.36
N PRO A 49 -13.00 17.94 28.01
CA PRO A 49 -12.93 19.26 27.42
C PRO A 49 -12.31 19.15 26.02
N ALA A 50 -12.94 19.78 25.02
CA ALA A 50 -12.55 19.73 23.61
C ALA A 50 -11.19 20.38 23.29
N ALA A 51 -10.32 20.56 24.27
CA ALA A 51 -9.21 21.50 24.26
C ALA A 51 -7.81 20.89 24.46
N SER A 52 -7.59 19.58 24.25
CA SER A 52 -6.24 19.01 24.48
C SER A 52 -5.71 17.98 23.48
N PHE A 53 -6.45 17.57 22.45
CA PHE A 53 -5.88 16.69 21.41
C PHE A 53 -5.36 17.44 20.18
N GLU A 54 -5.85 18.66 19.89
CA GLU A 54 -5.50 19.39 18.67
C GLU A 54 -4.11 20.05 18.69
N ALA A 55 -3.54 20.30 19.87
CA ALA A 55 -2.31 21.12 19.97
C ALA A 55 -1.00 20.31 19.99
N GLU A 56 -1.01 19.05 20.42
CA GLU A 56 0.25 18.31 20.67
C GLU A 56 0.74 17.52 19.44
N HIS A 57 -0.12 17.30 18.44
CA HIS A 57 0.20 16.48 17.26
C HIS A 57 0.24 17.26 15.94
N ALA A 58 0.02 18.57 15.95
CA ALA A 58 0.19 19.39 14.75
C ALA A 58 1.68 19.39 14.36
N GLY A 59 2.01 18.72 13.25
CA GLY A 59 3.37 18.65 12.74
C GLY A 59 3.95 20.06 12.57
N VAL A 60 5.15 20.29 13.12
CA VAL A 60 5.84 21.57 13.00
C VAL A 60 6.24 21.78 11.54
N VAL A 61 5.76 22.87 10.92
CA VAL A 61 6.19 23.27 9.57
C VAL A 61 7.53 24.00 9.68
N PRO A 62 8.62 23.50 9.07
CA PRO A 62 9.92 24.14 9.19
C PRO A 62 9.97 25.50 8.50
N ALA A 63 10.76 26.43 9.04
CA ALA A 63 10.97 27.74 8.44
C ALA A 63 11.44 27.62 6.98
N GLY A 64 10.85 28.41 6.08
CA GLY A 64 11.17 28.40 4.65
C GLY A 64 10.43 27.35 3.82
N PHE A 65 9.59 26.50 4.43
CA PHE A 65 8.78 25.50 3.73
C PHE A 65 7.91 26.14 2.63
N ASP A 66 7.09 27.15 2.96
CA ASP A 66 6.18 27.78 2.00
C ASP A 66 6.92 28.46 0.85
N ARG A 67 8.03 29.14 1.16
CA ARG A 67 8.89 29.76 0.15
C ARG A 67 9.46 28.71 -0.80
N ARG A 68 9.94 27.57 -0.27
CA ARG A 68 10.45 26.46 -1.08
C ARG A 68 9.35 25.87 -1.97
N LYS A 69 8.16 25.65 -1.39
CA LYS A 69 6.99 25.16 -2.12
C LYS A 69 6.64 26.07 -3.30
N GLN A 70 6.59 27.38 -3.06
CA GLN A 70 6.32 28.36 -4.11
C GLN A 70 7.35 28.28 -5.26
N VAL A 71 8.66 28.24 -4.94
CA VAL A 71 9.72 28.15 -5.95
C VAL A 71 9.62 26.84 -6.77
N ILE A 72 9.24 25.73 -6.13
CA ILE A 72 9.00 24.46 -6.84
C ILE A 72 7.78 24.60 -7.75
N ASP A 73 6.68 25.17 -7.27
CA ASP A 73 5.46 25.35 -8.05
C ASP A 73 5.71 26.24 -9.30
N GLU A 74 6.47 27.33 -9.14
CA GLU A 74 6.91 28.19 -10.25
C GLU A 74 7.79 27.43 -11.25
N SER A 75 8.74 26.62 -10.76
CA SER A 75 9.62 25.79 -11.59
C SER A 75 8.86 24.75 -12.41
N LEU A 76 7.88 24.08 -11.79
CA LEU A 76 7.01 23.10 -12.45
C LEU A 76 6.10 23.78 -13.48
N ALA A 77 5.55 24.97 -13.17
CA ALA A 77 4.72 25.74 -14.11
C ALA A 77 5.51 26.24 -15.32
N ALA A 78 6.80 26.56 -15.16
CA ALA A 78 7.68 26.97 -16.24
C ALA A 78 8.02 25.84 -17.24
N GLY A 79 7.63 24.60 -16.96
CA GLY A 79 7.69 23.50 -17.94
C GLY A 79 9.10 22.99 -18.25
N LYS A 80 10.10 23.24 -17.40
CA LYS A 80 11.41 22.60 -17.51
C LYS A 80 11.28 21.13 -17.10
N ALA A 81 10.81 20.30 -18.04
CA ALA A 81 10.53 18.88 -17.82
C ALA A 81 11.84 18.09 -17.66
N VAL A 82 12.25 17.87 -16.42
CA VAL A 82 13.16 16.76 -16.10
C VAL A 82 12.31 15.55 -15.73
N GLY A 83 12.75 14.36 -16.15
CA GLY A 83 11.94 13.14 -16.09
C GLY A 83 11.34 12.82 -14.73
N TRP A 84 11.99 13.22 -13.63
CA TRP A 84 11.56 13.00 -12.24
C TRP A 84 10.88 14.21 -11.57
N ALA A 85 10.87 15.39 -12.20
CA ALA A 85 10.26 16.58 -11.61
C ALA A 85 8.73 16.44 -11.56
N GLY A 86 8.11 16.82 -10.44
CA GLY A 86 6.65 16.78 -10.34
C GLY A 86 6.11 16.79 -8.92
N ARG A 87 4.82 16.46 -8.82
CA ARG A 87 4.12 16.21 -7.56
C ARG A 87 3.81 14.73 -7.46
N TYR A 88 4.06 14.14 -6.32
CA TYR A 88 3.97 12.71 -6.07
C TYR A 88 3.13 12.44 -4.83
N TYR A 89 2.45 11.31 -4.83
CA TYR A 89 1.56 10.88 -3.76
C TYR A 89 1.78 9.40 -3.41
N TYR A 90 1.85 9.11 -2.12
CA TYR A 90 1.64 7.77 -1.56
C TYR A 90 0.70 7.88 -0.35
N GLY A 91 -0.10 6.85 -0.10
CA GLY A 91 -0.99 6.81 1.06
C GLY A 91 -2.26 6.03 0.77
N ASP A 92 -3.15 5.99 1.74
CA ASP A 92 -4.45 5.30 1.64
C ASP A 92 -5.65 6.25 1.53
N ARG A 93 -5.41 7.56 1.49
CA ARG A 93 -6.39 8.67 1.59
C ARG A 93 -7.10 8.76 2.95
N PHE A 94 -6.65 8.01 3.94
CA PHE A 94 -7.21 7.99 5.28
C PHE A 94 -6.14 8.27 6.33
N ALA A 95 -5.38 7.26 6.74
CA ALA A 95 -4.56 7.29 7.94
C ALA A 95 -3.23 8.03 7.74
N SER A 96 -2.50 7.75 6.66
CA SER A 96 -1.20 8.36 6.39
C SER A 96 -1.05 8.60 4.89
N ASN A 97 -0.83 9.87 4.55
CA ASN A 97 -0.81 10.38 3.20
C ASN A 97 0.38 11.31 3.02
N VAL A 98 1.31 10.90 2.16
CA VAL A 98 2.49 11.68 1.86
C VAL A 98 2.37 12.33 0.50
N TYR A 99 2.60 13.65 0.49
CA TYR A 99 2.69 14.46 -0.69
C TYR A 99 4.12 14.97 -0.81
N LEU A 100 4.75 14.72 -1.96
CA LEU A 100 6.11 15.14 -2.25
C LEU A 100 6.09 15.99 -3.52
N SER A 101 6.65 17.20 -3.47
CA SER A 101 6.87 18.02 -4.68
C SER A 101 8.36 18.30 -4.82
N LEU A 102 8.89 18.16 -6.02
CA LEU A 102 10.31 18.38 -6.31
C LEU A 102 10.53 18.89 -7.71
N ALA A 103 11.57 19.71 -7.86
CA ALA A 103 12.04 20.18 -9.16
C ALA A 103 13.56 20.43 -9.17
N PRO A 104 14.21 20.29 -10.33
CA PRO A 104 15.65 20.54 -10.51
C PRO A 104 16.04 21.95 -10.05
N GLY A 105 17.12 22.04 -9.26
CA GLY A 105 17.62 23.31 -8.71
C GLY A 105 16.72 23.96 -7.66
N ALA A 106 15.42 23.64 -7.62
CA ALA A 106 14.47 24.16 -6.66
C ALA A 106 14.46 23.35 -5.35
N GLY A 107 14.84 22.07 -5.37
CA GLY A 107 14.82 21.19 -4.19
C GLY A 107 13.49 20.44 -4.06
N LEU A 108 13.06 20.19 -2.82
CA LEU A 108 11.82 19.47 -2.52
C LEU A 108 11.03 20.09 -1.34
N VAL A 109 9.74 19.78 -1.30
CA VAL A 109 8.88 19.86 -0.11
C VAL A 109 8.13 18.55 0.06
N VAL A 110 7.93 18.13 1.29
CA VAL A 110 7.20 16.92 1.63
C VAL A 110 6.29 17.15 2.84
N THR A 111 5.09 16.59 2.80
CA THR A 111 4.16 16.57 3.93
C THR A 111 3.63 15.16 4.14
N GLU A 112 3.35 14.81 5.39
CA GLU A 112 2.56 13.67 5.79
C GLU A 112 1.29 14.19 6.48
N THR A 113 0.13 13.71 6.05
CA THR A 113 -1.18 14.10 6.56
C THR A 113 -2.02 12.87 6.85
N GLY A 114 -2.94 12.98 7.80
CA GLY A 114 -3.91 11.94 8.09
C GLY A 114 -5.23 12.53 8.59
N CYS A 115 -6.03 11.70 9.25
CA CYS A 115 -7.35 12.08 9.74
C CYS A 115 -7.32 13.24 10.76
N LEU A 116 -6.21 13.47 11.47
CA LEU A 116 -6.06 14.57 12.43
C LEU A 116 -5.28 15.77 11.87
N GLY A 117 -5.09 15.85 10.54
CA GLY A 117 -4.41 16.96 9.88
C GLY A 117 -2.95 16.67 9.55
N LEU A 118 -2.08 17.66 9.73
CA LEU A 118 -0.66 17.58 9.38
C LEU A 118 0.12 16.80 10.44
N TYR A 119 0.74 15.70 10.06
CA TYR A 119 1.59 14.88 10.94
C TYR A 119 3.05 15.31 10.86
N ALA A 120 3.54 15.57 9.65
CA ALA A 120 4.91 16.01 9.42
C ALA A 120 5.02 16.89 8.18
N ALA A 121 5.99 17.82 8.19
CA ALA A 121 6.37 18.60 7.02
C ALA A 121 7.89 18.79 6.99
N ASN A 122 8.48 18.78 5.80
CA ASN A 122 9.90 19.07 5.63
C ASN A 122 10.19 19.63 4.24
N HIS A 123 11.35 20.24 4.10
CA HIS A 123 11.87 20.71 2.82
C HIS A 123 13.36 20.45 2.73
N GLY A 124 13.93 20.49 1.54
CA GLY A 124 15.33 20.13 1.39
C GLY A 124 15.90 20.43 0.02
N SER A 125 17.19 20.14 -0.11
CA SER A 125 17.90 20.11 -1.38
C SER A 125 17.99 18.69 -1.92
N LEU A 126 18.22 18.60 -3.23
CA LEU A 126 18.38 17.36 -3.97
C LEU A 126 19.71 17.40 -4.70
N VAL A 127 20.42 16.28 -4.68
CA VAL A 127 21.59 16.05 -5.55
C VAL A 127 21.26 14.86 -6.44
N ASP A 128 21.39 15.06 -7.75
CA ASP A 128 21.27 13.97 -8.72
C ASP A 128 22.55 13.12 -8.65
N GLY A 129 22.39 11.86 -8.27
CA GLY A 129 23.46 10.89 -8.24
C GLY A 129 23.85 10.45 -9.64
N THR A 130 25.12 10.13 -9.85
CA THR A 130 25.59 9.53 -11.12
C THR A 130 24.99 8.14 -11.37
N ASP A 131 24.42 7.51 -10.34
CA ASP A 131 23.70 6.25 -10.35
C ASP A 131 22.20 6.40 -10.63
N GLY A 132 21.72 7.63 -10.92
CA GLY A 132 20.31 7.93 -11.12
C GLY A 132 19.49 7.95 -9.83
N VAL A 133 20.14 7.95 -8.65
CA VAL A 133 19.47 8.07 -7.35
C VAL A 133 19.48 9.54 -6.91
N LEU A 134 18.31 10.07 -6.59
CA LEU A 134 18.15 11.38 -5.98
C LEU A 134 18.51 11.30 -4.50
N ARG A 135 19.54 12.01 -4.07
CA ARG A 135 19.95 12.09 -2.66
C ARG A 135 19.40 13.34 -2.02
N ILE A 136 18.80 13.18 -0.85
CA ILE A 136 18.02 14.21 -0.18
C ILE A 136 18.73 14.71 1.06
N SER A 137 18.85 16.03 1.18
CA SER A 137 19.26 16.68 2.43
C SER A 137 18.12 17.54 2.96
N TYR A 138 17.47 17.05 4.00
CA TYR A 138 16.35 17.74 4.65
C TYR A 138 16.83 18.87 5.57
N ALA A 139 16.03 19.93 5.65
CA ALA A 139 16.27 21.06 6.53
C ALA A 139 16.11 20.68 8.02
N VAL A 140 15.17 19.78 8.31
CA VAL A 140 15.04 19.15 9.63
C VAL A 140 15.52 17.70 9.52
N PRO A 141 16.55 17.28 10.29
CA PRO A 141 16.99 15.89 10.31
C PRO A 141 15.86 14.93 10.69
N ALA A 142 15.95 13.68 10.24
CA ALA A 142 15.03 12.63 10.66
C ALA A 142 15.00 12.53 12.20
N SER A 143 13.81 12.56 12.79
CA SER A 143 13.65 12.35 14.23
C SER A 143 13.88 10.86 14.55
N PRO A 144 14.61 10.53 15.63
CA PRO A 144 14.68 9.15 16.11
C PRO A 144 13.31 8.58 16.54
N GLN A 145 12.34 9.44 16.86
CA GLN A 145 11.05 9.05 17.46
C GLN A 145 9.86 9.06 16.48
N GLY A 146 10.04 9.38 15.19
CA GLY A 146 8.89 9.49 14.28
C GLY A 146 9.25 9.53 12.79
N GLY A 147 8.28 9.12 11.96
CA GLY A 147 8.35 8.86 10.52
C GLY A 147 9.38 9.70 9.76
N SER A 148 10.44 9.06 9.31
CA SER A 148 11.44 9.70 8.47
C SER A 148 11.02 9.61 7.01
N PHE A 149 11.03 10.75 6.33
CA PHE A 149 10.97 10.76 4.87
C PHE A 149 12.24 10.10 4.30
N PRO A 150 12.13 9.39 3.15
CA PRO A 150 13.28 8.67 2.59
C PRO A 150 14.41 9.64 2.25
N GLY A 151 15.65 9.30 2.64
CA GLY A 151 16.83 10.09 2.30
C GLY A 151 17.31 9.92 0.85
N GLU A 152 16.81 8.90 0.16
CA GLU A 152 17.15 8.58 -1.22
C GLU A 152 15.89 8.16 -1.99
N LEU A 153 15.79 8.58 -3.25
CA LEU A 153 14.69 8.22 -4.15
C LEU A 153 15.24 7.84 -5.53
N MET A 154 14.81 6.69 -6.06
CA MET A 154 15.10 6.26 -7.41
C MET A 154 13.92 6.59 -8.32
N PRO A 155 14.09 7.47 -9.32
CA PRO A 155 13.09 7.67 -10.37
C PRO A 155 12.94 6.42 -11.22
N LEU A 156 11.70 5.96 -11.39
CA LEU A 156 11.38 4.82 -12.23
C LEU A 156 10.25 5.19 -13.19
N SER A 157 10.41 4.80 -14.45
CA SER A 157 9.38 4.90 -15.48
C SER A 157 8.68 3.56 -15.67
N TRP A 158 7.36 3.57 -15.84
CA TRP A 158 6.62 2.42 -16.32
C TRP A 158 5.60 2.87 -17.38
N GLY A 159 5.96 2.65 -18.65
CA GLY A 159 5.29 3.34 -19.74
C GLY A 159 5.42 4.86 -19.56
N ARG A 160 4.29 5.56 -19.41
CA ARG A 160 4.25 7.01 -19.16
C ARG A 160 4.27 7.37 -17.68
N ARG A 161 4.03 6.41 -16.79
CA ARG A 161 3.98 6.65 -15.35
C ARG A 161 5.37 6.90 -14.78
N GLN A 162 5.46 7.82 -13.84
CA GLN A 162 6.67 8.14 -13.11
C GLN A 162 6.50 7.85 -11.63
N TYR A 163 7.38 7.03 -11.09
CA TYR A 163 7.46 6.67 -9.68
C TYR A 163 8.74 7.23 -9.05
N LEU A 164 8.72 7.41 -7.74
CA LEU A 164 9.90 7.66 -6.91
C LEU A 164 9.97 6.61 -5.81
N ILE A 165 10.87 5.65 -5.94
CA ILE A 165 10.94 4.52 -5.02
C ILE A 165 12.21 4.60 -4.19
N PRO A 166 12.14 4.58 -2.85
CA PRO A 166 13.31 4.40 -2.01
C PRO A 166 14.07 3.12 -2.41
N PRO A 167 15.42 3.11 -2.52
CA PRO A 167 16.16 1.93 -2.97
C PRO A 167 15.87 0.65 -2.17
N ASP A 168 15.64 0.79 -0.86
CA ASP A 168 15.27 -0.29 0.07
C ASP A 168 13.84 -0.82 -0.14
N GLN A 169 13.01 -0.12 -0.94
CA GLN A 169 11.64 -0.53 -1.27
C GLN A 169 11.49 -1.12 -2.68
N LEU A 170 12.57 -1.23 -3.47
CA LEU A 170 12.49 -1.76 -4.84
C LEU A 170 11.98 -3.21 -4.89
N ALA A 171 12.38 -4.05 -3.93
CA ALA A 171 11.89 -5.43 -3.83
C ALA A 171 10.39 -5.49 -3.48
N ALA A 172 9.93 -4.60 -2.59
CA ALA A 172 8.52 -4.47 -2.27
C ALA A 172 7.71 -3.98 -3.48
N PHE A 173 8.26 -3.08 -4.29
CA PHE A 173 7.64 -2.61 -5.53
C PHE A 173 7.49 -3.73 -6.56
N ALA A 174 8.56 -4.49 -6.82
CA ALA A 174 8.49 -5.67 -7.70
C ALA A 174 7.46 -6.70 -7.20
N THR A 175 7.37 -6.89 -5.89
CA THR A 175 6.37 -7.78 -5.30
C THR A 175 4.95 -7.24 -5.48
N ALA A 176 4.72 -5.93 -5.30
CA ALA A 176 3.43 -5.31 -5.55
C ALA A 176 2.96 -5.50 -7.00
N ILE A 177 3.90 -5.48 -7.95
CA ILE A 177 3.64 -5.80 -9.37
C ILE A 177 3.21 -7.26 -9.54
N ASN A 178 3.93 -8.20 -8.93
CA ASN A 178 3.57 -9.63 -8.99
C ASN A 178 2.18 -9.92 -8.42
N HIS A 179 1.72 -9.14 -7.42
CA HIS A 179 0.38 -9.28 -6.87
C HIS A 179 -0.69 -8.44 -7.60
N GLY A 180 -0.29 -7.70 -8.62
CA GLY A 180 -1.15 -6.76 -9.35
C GLY A 180 -1.77 -5.68 -8.46
N LYS A 181 -1.03 -5.26 -7.43
CA LYS A 181 -1.30 -4.03 -6.67
C LYS A 181 -0.73 -2.80 -7.40
N GLU A 182 0.29 -3.02 -8.23
CA GLU A 182 0.79 -2.04 -9.20
C GLU A 182 0.72 -2.66 -10.62
N PRO A 183 0.39 -1.87 -11.66
CA PRO A 183 -0.03 -0.47 -11.60
C PRO A 183 -1.33 -0.31 -10.78
N ARG A 184 -1.42 0.74 -9.95
CA ARG A 184 -2.68 1.05 -9.27
C ARG A 184 -3.70 1.65 -10.26
N ASP A 185 -4.97 1.37 -10.03
CA ASP A 185 -6.09 1.85 -10.87
C ASP A 185 -6.70 3.12 -10.25
N GLY A 186 -6.47 4.27 -10.91
CA GLY A 186 -7.10 5.55 -10.57
C GLY A 186 -6.73 6.11 -9.21
N ASP A 187 -7.66 6.87 -8.62
CA ASP A 187 -7.47 7.61 -7.37
C ASP A 187 -7.22 6.76 -6.11
N GLY A 188 -7.18 5.44 -6.22
CA GLY A 188 -6.92 4.57 -5.09
C GLY A 188 -5.61 4.91 -4.36
N GLY A 189 -5.60 4.65 -3.05
CA GLY A 189 -4.36 4.68 -2.28
C GLY A 189 -3.33 3.68 -2.81
N GLY A 190 -2.05 3.95 -2.58
CA GLY A 190 -0.99 3.00 -2.90
C GLY A 190 0.28 3.23 -2.11
N SER A 191 1.12 2.19 -2.07
CA SER A 191 2.26 2.08 -1.16
C SER A 191 3.54 2.78 -1.65
N PHE A 192 3.49 3.42 -2.81
CA PHE A 192 4.66 4.01 -3.47
C PHE A 192 4.36 5.42 -3.97
N LEU A 193 5.37 6.29 -4.02
CA LEU A 193 5.20 7.63 -4.57
C LEU A 193 5.01 7.55 -6.08
N LEU A 194 3.78 7.80 -6.52
CA LEU A 194 3.40 7.91 -7.93
C LEU A 194 3.15 9.38 -8.25
N ARG A 195 3.62 9.84 -9.41
CA ARG A 195 3.33 11.20 -9.87
C ARG A 195 1.82 11.40 -9.99
N VAL A 196 1.32 12.49 -9.42
CA VAL A 196 -0.09 12.85 -9.44
C VAL A 196 -0.57 13.00 -10.88
N GLY A 197 -1.65 12.30 -11.24
CA GLY A 197 -2.21 12.22 -12.58
C GLY A 197 -1.73 11.01 -13.39
N ASP A 198 -0.64 10.36 -12.99
CA ASP A 198 -0.11 9.17 -13.70
C ASP A 198 -0.88 7.89 -13.35
N GLU A 199 -1.67 7.89 -12.27
CA GLU A 199 -2.55 6.77 -11.87
C GLU A 199 -3.60 6.40 -12.94
N TYR A 200 -3.90 7.32 -13.85
CA TYR A 200 -4.82 7.12 -14.97
C TYR A 200 -4.12 6.76 -16.29
N GLN A 201 -2.79 6.79 -16.32
CA GLN A 201 -2.05 6.49 -17.54
C GLN A 201 -1.99 4.98 -17.74
N PRO A 202 -2.18 4.46 -18.96
CA PRO A 202 -1.94 3.05 -19.23
C PRO A 202 -0.45 2.74 -19.09
N VAL A 203 -0.14 1.52 -18.65
CA VAL A 203 1.22 0.99 -18.66
C VAL A 203 1.32 -0.15 -19.67
N SER A 204 2.52 -0.31 -20.24
CA SER A 204 2.86 -1.44 -21.10
C SER A 204 4.31 -1.85 -20.81
N GLY A 205 4.62 -3.13 -21.05
CA GLY A 205 5.94 -3.69 -20.78
C GLY A 205 6.31 -3.67 -19.29
N LEU A 206 7.61 -3.76 -19.02
CA LEU A 206 8.18 -3.79 -17.68
C LEU A 206 8.54 -2.38 -17.20
N PRO A 207 8.51 -2.11 -15.88
CA PRO A 207 9.08 -0.88 -15.33
C PRO A 207 10.59 -0.81 -15.56
N SER A 208 11.17 0.40 -15.54
CA SER A 208 12.61 0.65 -15.68
C SER A 208 13.40 0.29 -14.41
N LEU A 209 13.12 -0.87 -13.82
CA LEU A 209 13.79 -1.36 -12.61
C LEU A 209 15.25 -1.75 -12.90
N PRO A 210 16.16 -1.65 -11.90
CA PRO A 210 17.48 -2.25 -11.98
C PRO A 210 17.40 -3.75 -12.32
N THR A 211 18.38 -4.27 -13.08
CA THR A 211 18.37 -5.68 -13.54
C THR A 211 18.20 -6.69 -12.40
N SER A 212 18.81 -6.43 -11.24
CA SER A 212 18.65 -7.29 -10.05
C SER A 212 17.21 -7.34 -9.54
N MET A 213 16.46 -6.26 -9.68
CA MET A 213 15.07 -6.15 -9.24
C MET A 213 14.10 -6.67 -10.31
N LEU A 214 14.44 -6.54 -11.61
CA LEU A 214 13.68 -7.18 -12.68
C LEU A 214 13.62 -8.71 -12.54
N ALA A 215 14.66 -9.32 -11.99
CA ALA A 215 14.68 -10.76 -11.70
C ALA A 215 13.64 -11.19 -10.65
N LEU A 216 13.11 -10.24 -9.85
CA LEU A 216 12.03 -10.49 -8.90
C LEU A 216 10.65 -10.50 -9.56
N LEU A 217 10.51 -10.00 -10.78
CA LEU A 217 9.25 -10.06 -11.52
C LEU A 217 9.05 -11.47 -12.05
N ARG A 218 8.01 -12.15 -11.55
CA ARG A 218 7.76 -13.56 -11.83
C ARG A 218 6.68 -13.72 -12.89
N ARG A 219 6.94 -14.56 -13.90
CA ARG A 219 5.93 -14.93 -14.91
C ARG A 219 4.93 -15.96 -14.37
N GLU A 220 5.39 -16.79 -13.44
CA GLU A 220 4.60 -17.83 -12.78
C GLU A 220 4.75 -17.68 -11.27
N PRO A 221 3.68 -17.89 -10.50
CA PRO A 221 3.76 -17.75 -9.06
C PRO A 221 4.61 -18.87 -8.47
N VAL A 222 5.46 -18.54 -7.50
CA VAL A 222 6.04 -19.54 -6.62
C VAL A 222 5.14 -19.68 -5.42
N GLU A 223 4.65 -20.88 -5.22
CA GLU A 223 3.87 -21.24 -4.06
C GLU A 223 4.75 -21.98 -3.07
N VAL A 224 4.62 -21.59 -1.81
CA VAL A 224 5.34 -22.18 -0.70
C VAL A 224 4.38 -22.55 0.41
N GLU A 225 4.82 -23.46 1.27
CA GLU A 225 4.12 -23.90 2.46
C GLU A 225 4.95 -23.58 3.70
N ILE A 226 4.28 -23.16 4.78
CA ILE A 226 4.91 -22.98 6.09
C ILE A 226 5.25 -24.35 6.69
N ALA A 227 6.54 -24.65 6.77
CA ALA A 227 7.09 -25.90 7.30
C ALA A 227 7.44 -25.81 8.80
N SER A 228 7.68 -24.61 9.32
CA SER A 228 7.85 -24.39 10.77
C SER A 228 7.39 -22.99 11.17
N VAL A 229 7.02 -22.83 12.44
CA VAL A 229 6.62 -21.55 13.05
C VAL A 229 7.32 -21.39 14.39
N GLU A 230 7.97 -20.25 14.58
CA GLU A 230 8.62 -19.84 15.82
C GLU A 230 8.10 -18.46 16.23
N VAL A 231 7.67 -18.30 17.48
CA VAL A 231 7.26 -17.00 18.02
C VAL A 231 8.50 -16.27 18.53
N ARG A 232 8.82 -15.10 17.98
CA ARG A 232 9.98 -14.31 18.41
C ARG A 232 9.63 -13.25 19.43
N ARG A 233 8.51 -12.58 19.23
CA ARG A 233 8.06 -11.49 20.12
C ARG A 233 6.54 -11.49 20.20
N ARG A 234 6.02 -11.36 21.41
CA ARG A 234 4.64 -10.97 21.68
C ARG A 234 4.68 -9.67 22.48
N SER A 235 3.96 -8.65 22.03
CA SER A 235 3.70 -7.47 22.86
C SER A 235 3.03 -7.91 24.17
N LYS A 236 3.31 -7.18 25.26
CA LYS A 236 2.66 -7.47 26.55
C LYS A 236 1.18 -7.08 26.45
N PRO A 237 0.29 -7.76 27.20
CA PRO A 237 -1.09 -7.30 27.34
C PRO A 237 -1.14 -5.84 27.81
N GLY A 238 -1.86 -4.98 27.09
CA GLY A 238 -1.95 -3.53 27.34
C GLY A 238 -1.19 -2.65 26.34
N ASP A 239 -0.26 -3.21 25.57
CA ASP A 239 0.38 -2.53 24.44
C ASP A 239 -0.44 -2.73 23.15
N ILE A 240 -0.06 -2.04 22.07
CA ILE A 240 -0.52 -2.38 20.72
C ILE A 240 -0.16 -3.85 20.46
N CYS A 241 -1.16 -4.70 20.29
CA CYS A 241 -0.97 -6.13 20.10
C CYS A 241 -0.24 -6.41 18.79
N VAL A 242 1.05 -6.73 18.90
CA VAL A 242 1.89 -7.14 17.79
C VAL A 242 2.55 -8.46 18.16
N SER A 243 2.40 -9.45 17.29
CA SER A 243 3.11 -10.73 17.40
C SER A 243 3.98 -10.93 16.17
N ASN A 244 5.26 -11.20 16.39
CA ASN A 244 6.23 -11.48 15.35
C ASN A 244 6.54 -12.98 15.33
N TYR A 245 6.35 -13.59 14.17
CA TYR A 245 6.62 -14.99 13.92
C TYR A 245 7.76 -15.11 12.91
N TRP A 246 8.70 -15.99 13.17
CA TRP A 246 9.61 -16.49 12.15
C TRP A 246 9.08 -17.81 11.63
N VAL A 247 9.01 -17.94 10.32
CA VAL A 247 8.50 -19.14 9.66
C VAL A 247 9.54 -19.63 8.68
N ARG A 248 9.72 -20.95 8.61
CA ARG A 248 10.44 -21.57 7.52
C ARG A 248 9.44 -21.93 6.44
N VAL A 249 9.68 -21.48 5.21
CA VAL A 249 8.87 -21.82 4.05
C VAL A 249 9.61 -22.73 3.10
N VAL A 250 8.87 -23.64 2.48
CA VAL A 250 9.38 -24.58 1.47
C VAL A 250 8.49 -24.57 0.23
N PRO A 251 9.04 -24.63 -0.98
CA PRO A 251 8.27 -24.77 -2.21
C PRO A 251 7.35 -25.97 -2.21
N THR A 252 6.16 -25.80 -2.75
CA THR A 252 5.22 -26.92 -2.99
C THR A 252 5.61 -27.73 -4.21
N ALA A 253 6.38 -27.15 -5.15
CA ALA A 253 6.92 -27.80 -6.34
C ALA A 253 8.44 -27.99 -6.23
N ALA A 254 8.94 -29.11 -6.77
CA ALA A 254 10.35 -29.52 -6.60
C ALA A 254 11.37 -28.63 -7.35
N ALA A 255 10.93 -27.90 -8.38
CA ALA A 255 11.81 -27.11 -9.26
C ALA A 255 11.27 -25.69 -9.43
N VAL A 256 11.42 -24.87 -8.39
CA VAL A 256 11.10 -23.44 -8.47
C VAL A 256 12.36 -22.59 -8.35
N PRO A 257 12.36 -21.36 -8.92
CA PRO A 257 13.40 -20.39 -8.64
C PRO A 257 13.46 -20.07 -7.13
N PRO A 258 14.66 -19.81 -6.57
CA PRO A 258 14.79 -19.47 -5.16
C PRO A 258 14.00 -18.20 -4.80
N LEU A 259 13.67 -18.09 -3.51
CA LEU A 259 13.13 -16.85 -2.94
C LEU A 259 14.26 -15.88 -2.63
N PHE A 260 13.99 -14.58 -2.71
CA PHE A 260 14.97 -13.52 -2.46
C PHE A 260 14.74 -12.83 -1.12
N VAL A 261 15.80 -12.38 -0.46
CA VAL A 261 15.67 -11.56 0.76
C VAL A 261 14.94 -10.26 0.42
N GLY A 262 13.95 -9.90 1.24
CA GLY A 262 13.04 -8.77 1.03
C GLY A 262 11.83 -9.08 0.16
N GLU A 263 11.74 -10.27 -0.45
CA GLU A 263 10.55 -10.70 -1.19
C GLU A 263 9.36 -10.86 -0.23
N VAL A 264 8.19 -10.35 -0.63
CA VAL A 264 6.96 -10.47 0.16
C VAL A 264 6.13 -11.62 -0.38
N LEU A 265 5.67 -12.47 0.53
CA LEU A 265 4.78 -13.57 0.25
C LEU A 265 3.40 -13.21 0.79
N LEU A 266 2.37 -13.36 -0.04
CA LEU A 266 0.98 -13.21 0.40
C LEU A 266 0.35 -14.58 0.60
N PRO A 267 -0.50 -14.75 1.61
CA PRO A 267 -1.22 -15.99 1.82
C PRO A 267 -2.20 -16.18 0.66
N ILE A 268 -2.30 -17.43 0.20
CA ILE A 268 -3.34 -17.78 -0.80
C ILE A 268 -4.73 -17.59 -0.18
N ASP A 269 -4.85 -17.93 1.12
CA ASP A 269 -6.05 -17.78 1.92
C ASP A 269 -5.75 -16.91 3.16
N GLY A 270 -5.97 -15.60 3.09
CA GLY A 270 -5.80 -14.69 4.22
C GLY A 270 -5.29 -13.30 3.84
N ASN A 271 -4.85 -12.53 4.84
CA ASN A 271 -4.39 -11.14 4.65
C ASN A 271 -2.98 -10.86 5.20
N ASP A 272 -2.39 -11.79 5.97
CA ASP A 272 -1.12 -11.55 6.66
C ASP A 272 0.07 -11.81 5.73
N ARG A 273 0.88 -10.78 5.47
CA ARG A 273 2.09 -10.89 4.63
C ARG A 273 3.25 -11.54 5.39
N ALA A 274 4.08 -12.30 4.67
CA ALA A 274 5.39 -12.73 5.15
C ALA A 274 6.50 -12.04 4.35
N THR A 275 7.56 -11.58 5.00
CA THR A 275 8.74 -11.00 4.33
C THR A 275 9.92 -11.95 4.46
N VAL A 276 10.54 -12.37 3.36
CA VAL A 276 11.70 -13.24 3.37
C VAL A 276 12.91 -12.51 3.99
N ILE A 277 13.46 -13.05 5.06
CA ILE A 277 14.61 -12.48 5.79
C ILE A 277 15.92 -13.23 5.53
N ALA A 278 15.83 -14.50 5.15
CA ALA A 278 16.98 -15.31 4.74
C ALA A 278 16.55 -16.36 3.70
N SER A 279 17.46 -16.70 2.78
CA SER A 279 17.21 -17.71 1.73
C SER A 279 18.32 -18.74 1.71
N GLN A 280 17.96 -20.03 1.65
CA GLN A 280 18.88 -21.17 1.71
C GLN A 280 18.43 -22.26 0.72
N GLY A 281 19.03 -22.22 -0.48
CA GLY A 281 18.69 -23.16 -1.55
C GLY A 281 17.23 -23.00 -1.97
N GLN A 282 16.43 -24.03 -1.74
CA GLN A 282 14.99 -24.02 -2.05
C GLN A 282 14.13 -23.53 -0.88
N SER A 283 14.64 -23.48 0.35
CA SER A 283 13.87 -22.98 1.50
C SER A 283 14.24 -21.56 1.88
N ALA A 284 13.35 -20.87 2.59
CA ALA A 284 13.61 -19.54 3.12
C ALA A 284 13.07 -19.38 4.54
N GLU A 285 13.66 -18.47 5.28
CA GLU A 285 13.08 -17.94 6.53
C GLU A 285 12.35 -16.63 6.20
N ALA A 286 11.15 -16.48 6.74
CA ALA A 286 10.34 -15.29 6.58
C ALA A 286 9.78 -14.81 7.92
N GLU A 287 9.55 -13.51 8.02
CA GLU A 287 8.90 -12.87 9.15
C GLU A 287 7.43 -12.57 8.83
N ILE A 288 6.52 -12.95 9.74
CA ILE A 288 5.10 -12.58 9.70
C ILE A 288 4.81 -11.73 10.93
N VAL A 289 4.24 -10.54 10.69
CA VAL A 289 3.82 -9.61 11.76
C VAL A 289 2.30 -9.57 11.80
N VAL A 290 1.74 -9.96 12.94
CA VAL A 290 0.28 -9.99 13.16
C VAL A 290 -0.10 -8.91 14.17
N PHE A 291 -0.98 -8.00 13.75
CA PHE A 291 -1.46 -6.87 14.58
C PHE A 291 -2.74 -7.20 15.36
N GLN A 292 -2.86 -8.44 15.84
CA GLN A 292 -4.06 -8.93 16.53
C GLN A 292 -3.69 -9.75 17.76
N CYS A 293 -4.42 -9.56 18.86
CA CYS A 293 -4.18 -10.28 20.11
C CYS A 293 -4.68 -11.74 20.10
N ASN A 294 -5.37 -12.16 19.04
CA ASN A 294 -5.99 -13.47 18.95
C ASN A 294 -5.12 -14.42 18.11
N ASP A 295 -4.74 -15.56 18.70
CA ASP A 295 -4.01 -16.64 18.04
C ASP A 295 -4.72 -17.22 16.80
N ARG A 296 -5.99 -16.85 16.56
CA ARG A 296 -6.71 -17.16 15.31
C ARG A 296 -5.94 -16.73 14.05
N PHE A 297 -5.17 -15.66 14.14
CA PHE A 297 -4.38 -15.09 13.04
C PHE A 297 -2.91 -15.52 13.09
N ALA A 298 -2.53 -16.39 14.03
CA ALA A 298 -1.19 -16.95 14.05
C ALA A 298 -0.97 -17.80 12.78
N PRO A 299 0.22 -17.70 12.14
CA PRO A 299 0.56 -18.57 11.03
C PRO A 299 0.54 -20.04 11.48
N LYS A 300 0.09 -20.92 10.59
CA LYS A 300 -0.08 -22.35 10.85
C LYS A 300 0.81 -23.16 9.92
N LEU A 301 1.27 -24.31 10.40
CA LEU A 301 1.87 -25.33 9.53
C LEU A 301 0.91 -25.67 8.40
N GLY A 302 1.44 -25.83 7.18
CA GLY A 302 0.60 -26.11 6.02
C GLY A 302 -0.03 -24.89 5.35
N MET A 303 0.06 -23.70 5.96
CA MET A 303 -0.44 -22.48 5.33
C MET A 303 0.35 -22.21 4.04
N ARG A 304 -0.37 -21.97 2.95
CA ARG A 304 0.24 -21.69 1.65
C ARG A 304 0.36 -20.19 1.41
N LEU A 305 1.53 -19.79 0.93
CA LEU A 305 1.86 -18.44 0.54
C LEU A 305 2.29 -18.43 -0.94
N THR A 306 2.20 -17.28 -1.57
CA THR A 306 2.60 -17.07 -2.97
C THR A 306 3.34 -15.77 -3.15
N THR A 307 4.29 -15.76 -4.08
CA THR A 307 4.96 -14.56 -4.59
C THR A 307 4.08 -13.73 -5.53
N GLY A 308 2.92 -14.28 -5.94
CA GLY A 308 2.16 -13.76 -7.06
C GLY A 308 2.90 -13.94 -8.40
N ALA A 309 2.30 -13.43 -9.47
CA ALA A 309 2.88 -13.42 -10.79
C ALA A 309 2.47 -12.15 -11.54
N TYR A 310 3.46 -11.52 -12.17
CA TYR A 310 3.24 -10.41 -13.06
C TYR A 310 2.41 -10.84 -14.27
N ASN A 311 1.30 -10.14 -14.51
CA ASN A 311 0.43 -10.35 -15.66
C ASN A 311 0.39 -9.07 -16.51
N GLU A 312 1.13 -9.07 -17.61
CA GLU A 312 1.22 -7.95 -18.56
C GLU A 312 -0.16 -7.51 -19.09
N GLY A 313 -1.09 -8.46 -19.27
CA GLY A 313 -2.43 -8.18 -19.78
C GLY A 313 -3.34 -7.46 -18.78
N ARG A 314 -2.99 -7.39 -17.49
CA ARG A 314 -3.85 -6.78 -16.47
C ARG A 314 -3.87 -5.25 -16.55
N GLY A 315 -2.80 -4.62 -17.06
CA GLY A 315 -2.67 -3.17 -17.14
C GLY A 315 -3.22 -2.53 -18.41
N ALA A 316 -3.60 -3.32 -19.43
CA ALA A 316 -3.92 -2.83 -20.77
C ALA A 316 -5.41 -2.60 -21.05
N GLY A 317 -6.32 -2.90 -20.11
CA GLY A 317 -7.74 -3.12 -20.45
C GLY A 317 -8.79 -2.71 -19.41
N ARG A 318 -8.58 -1.65 -18.65
CA ARG A 318 -9.64 -1.06 -17.81
C ARG A 318 -9.75 0.44 -18.02
#